data_AF-A0A151RBL8-F1
#
_entry.id   AF-A0A151RBL8-F1
#
_cell.length_a   1.000
_cell.length_b   1.000
_cell.length_c   1.000
_cell.angle_alpha   90.00
_cell.angle_beta   90.00
_cell.angle_gamma   90.00
#
_symmetry.space_group_name_H-M   'P 1'
#
loop_
_entity.id
_entity.type
_entity.pdbx_description
1 polymer ?
#
loop_
_entity_poly.entity_id
_entity_poly.type
_entity_poly.pdbx_seq_one_letter_code
_entity_poly.pdbx_strand_id
1 'polypeptide(L)'
;MIEDDPLSAIENILTGKISISSKTPQSTSRLERPKGQSTSADVLAKELKYLIQTFSLGDFITDYEQMSKVLLILEELQKNEKSLSLAQQAFIKAFRLFIKKAVTHRKECYIAGVKKVELNRAKEDILLKLQETKNTQEQITTSIFNANNRVIEISSCIEQLEEQLSKLKEERETFQLAINEGEKQRETLKNDSIVWAHQAKDLVFDLAEIEAKVKILGEQHEADKDAYVQFRASFPF
;
A
#
# COMPACT_ATOMS: atom_id res chain seq x y z
N MET A 1 14.03 11.41 19.39
CA MET A 1 14.56 11.09 18.06
C MET A 1 13.36 11.03 17.14
N ILE A 2 13.09 12.11 16.40
CA ILE A 2 12.10 12.05 15.32
C ILE A 2 12.92 11.59 14.12
N GLU A 3 12.71 10.35 13.69
CA GLU A 3 13.08 9.95 12.34
C GLU A 3 12.29 10.89 11.42
N ASP A 4 12.94 11.95 10.95
CA ASP A 4 12.35 12.82 9.94
C ASP A 4 12.02 11.92 8.75
N ASP A 5 10.73 11.83 8.43
CA ASP A 5 10.23 11.12 7.26
C ASP A 5 11.12 11.47 6.05
N PRO A 6 11.75 10.48 5.40
CA PRO A 6 12.73 10.73 4.35
C PRO A 6 12.15 11.56 3.19
N LEU A 7 10.84 11.48 2.94
CA LEU A 7 10.18 12.33 1.96
C LEU A 7 10.14 13.80 2.42
N SER A 8 9.73 14.03 3.66
CA SER A 8 9.73 15.37 4.28
C SER A 8 11.13 15.99 4.38
N ALA A 9 12.17 15.19 4.61
CA ALA A 9 13.56 15.66 4.62
C ALA A 9 14.00 16.16 3.23
N ILE A 10 13.66 15.43 2.16
CA ILE A 10 13.97 15.81 0.78
C ILE A 10 13.20 17.07 0.37
N GLU A 11 11.93 17.18 0.74
CA GLU A 11 11.11 18.37 0.50
C GLU A 11 11.72 19.63 1.15
N ASN A 12 12.20 19.52 2.38
CA ASN A 12 12.84 20.62 3.10
C ASN A 12 14.16 21.08 2.44
N ILE A 13 14.94 20.16 1.87
CA ILE A 13 16.14 20.50 1.10
C ILE A 13 15.75 21.22 -0.19
N LEU A 14 14.80 20.68 -0.96
CA LEU A 14 14.39 21.25 -2.25
C LEU A 14 13.73 22.62 -2.10
N THR A 15 12.96 22.85 -1.04
CA THR A 15 12.31 24.13 -0.74
C THR A 15 13.27 25.18 -0.18
N GLY A 16 14.54 24.83 0.07
CA GLY A 16 15.56 25.75 0.55
C GLY A 16 15.51 26.03 2.05
N LYS A 17 14.79 25.21 2.83
CA LYS A 17 14.82 25.27 4.30
C LYS A 17 16.16 24.80 4.88
N ILE A 18 16.99 24.11 4.07
CA ILE A 18 18.34 23.68 4.42
C ILE A 18 19.30 24.20 3.32
N SER A 19 20.27 25.03 3.70
CA SER A 19 21.25 25.62 2.76
C SER A 19 22.53 24.79 2.68
N ILE A 20 23.00 24.49 1.45
CA ILE A 20 24.24 23.75 1.19
C ILE A 20 25.21 24.71 0.47
N SER A 21 26.38 24.93 1.07
CA SER A 21 27.41 25.84 0.57
C SER A 21 28.30 25.17 -0.49
N SER A 22 28.53 25.83 -1.63
CA SER A 22 29.37 25.32 -2.73
C SER A 22 30.56 26.24 -3.02
N LYS A 23 31.79 25.68 -3.02
CA LYS A 23 33.04 26.33 -3.43
C LYS A 23 33.29 26.20 -4.94
N THR A 24 33.79 27.27 -5.55
CA THR A 24 34.10 27.41 -6.99
C THR A 24 35.57 27.09 -7.33
N PRO A 25 35.87 26.48 -8.49
CA PRO A 25 37.23 26.35 -9.01
C PRO A 25 37.57 27.37 -10.12
N GLN A 26 38.81 27.88 -10.12
CA GLN A 26 39.38 28.74 -11.16
C GLN A 26 40.08 27.93 -12.26
N SER A 27 40.09 28.44 -13.50
CA SER A 27 40.90 27.93 -14.59
C SER A 27 41.51 29.06 -15.41
N THR A 28 42.79 28.92 -15.77
CA THR A 28 43.57 29.87 -16.57
C THR A 28 44.01 29.18 -17.85
N SER A 29 43.80 29.79 -19.02
CA SER A 29 44.50 29.40 -20.24
C SER A 29 44.59 30.57 -21.23
N ARG A 30 45.74 30.62 -21.89
CA ARG A 30 46.35 31.68 -22.68
C ARG A 30 46.45 31.16 -24.11
N LEU A 31 46.06 31.93 -25.14
CA LEU A 31 46.68 31.75 -26.48
C LEU A 31 46.58 32.99 -27.39
N GLU A 32 47.33 32.85 -28.49
CA GLU A 32 47.99 33.81 -29.40
C GLU A 32 47.15 34.37 -30.56
N ARG A 33 47.84 35.16 -31.41
CA ARG A 33 47.36 36.17 -32.36
C ARG A 33 48.06 36.01 -33.73
N PRO A 34 47.42 36.36 -34.87
CA PRO A 34 48.11 36.79 -36.09
C PRO A 34 47.86 38.26 -36.53
N LYS A 35 48.70 38.74 -37.47
CA LYS A 35 48.99 40.14 -37.84
C LYS A 35 48.06 40.76 -38.91
N GLY A 36 47.91 42.10 -38.91
CA GLY A 36 47.57 42.89 -40.10
C GLY A 36 47.57 44.42 -39.94
N GLN A 37 48.52 45.08 -40.63
CA GLN A 37 48.57 46.47 -41.14
C GLN A 37 48.44 47.69 -40.19
N SER A 38 49.48 48.55 -40.24
CA SER A 38 49.65 49.73 -39.38
C SER A 38 48.90 50.97 -39.87
N THR A 39 47.90 51.38 -39.11
CA THR A 39 47.34 52.75 -39.07
C THR A 39 48.05 53.57 -37.96
N SER A 40 48.05 54.90 -38.09
CA SER A 40 48.68 55.79 -37.10
C SER A 40 48.12 55.56 -35.68
N ALA A 41 48.99 55.48 -34.67
CA ALA A 41 48.63 55.20 -33.27
C ALA A 41 47.58 56.19 -32.71
N ASP A 42 47.59 57.44 -33.17
CA ASP A 42 46.61 58.46 -32.78
C ASP A 42 45.20 58.20 -33.35
N VAL A 43 45.13 57.65 -34.57
CA VAL A 43 43.85 57.28 -35.21
C VAL A 43 43.24 56.10 -34.47
N LEU A 44 44.05 55.08 -34.18
CA LEU A 44 43.65 53.90 -33.40
C LEU A 44 43.19 54.27 -31.98
N ALA A 45 43.87 55.20 -31.31
CA ALA A 45 43.48 55.65 -29.98
C ALA A 45 42.15 56.43 -29.97
N LYS A 46 41.90 57.26 -30.99
CA LYS A 46 40.60 57.96 -31.17
C LYS A 46 39.49 56.97 -31.48
N GLU A 47 39.75 55.98 -32.31
CA GLU A 47 38.77 54.94 -32.65
C GLU A 47 38.44 54.06 -31.44
N LEU A 48 39.44 53.66 -30.64
CA LEU A 48 39.22 52.96 -29.38
C LEU A 48 38.36 53.79 -28.41
N LYS A 49 38.66 55.09 -28.28
CA LYS A 49 37.89 56.00 -27.42
C LYS A 49 36.45 56.12 -27.89
N TYR A 50 36.22 56.28 -29.19
CA TYR A 50 34.88 56.32 -29.77
C TYR A 50 34.09 55.04 -29.47
N LEU A 51 34.70 53.86 -29.68
CA LEU A 51 34.07 52.58 -29.43
C LEU A 51 33.71 52.38 -27.94
N ILE A 52 34.58 52.78 -27.01
CA ILE A 52 34.31 52.71 -25.57
C ILE A 52 33.18 53.66 -25.14
N GLN A 53 33.07 54.83 -25.77
CA GLN A 53 32.05 55.83 -25.42
C GLN A 53 30.69 55.56 -26.08
N THR A 54 30.67 54.86 -27.21
CA THR A 54 29.46 54.61 -27.99
C THR A 54 28.68 53.41 -27.47
N PHE A 55 29.38 52.37 -27.00
CA PHE A 55 28.76 51.11 -26.61
C PHE A 55 28.76 50.91 -25.09
N SER A 56 27.67 50.37 -24.56
CA SER A 56 27.67 49.86 -23.19
C SER A 56 28.56 48.62 -23.10
N LEU A 57 29.07 48.31 -21.90
CA LEU A 57 29.86 47.09 -21.68
C LEU A 57 29.09 45.82 -22.07
N GLY A 58 27.77 45.81 -21.85
CA GLY A 58 26.91 44.70 -22.25
C GLY A 58 26.92 44.50 -23.76
N ASP A 59 26.62 45.56 -24.51
CA ASP A 59 26.57 45.57 -25.97
C ASP A 59 27.91 45.17 -26.57
N PHE A 60 28.98 45.74 -26.03
CA PHE A 60 30.35 45.52 -26.47
C PHE A 60 30.82 44.07 -26.33
N ILE A 61 30.42 43.38 -25.25
CA ILE A 61 30.75 41.96 -25.07
C ILE A 61 29.73 41.08 -25.81
N THR A 62 28.55 41.59 -26.19
CA THR A 62 27.55 40.82 -26.95
C THR A 62 27.92 40.76 -28.43
N ASP A 63 28.47 41.85 -28.94
CA ASP A 63 28.65 42.14 -30.36
C ASP A 63 30.05 41.68 -30.77
N TYR A 64 30.09 40.53 -31.44
CA TYR A 64 31.32 39.90 -31.87
C TYR A 64 32.14 40.80 -32.82
N GLU A 65 31.49 41.65 -33.60
CA GLU A 65 32.12 42.53 -34.56
C GLU A 65 32.83 43.68 -33.85
N GLN A 66 32.13 44.38 -32.94
CA GLN A 66 32.73 45.47 -32.16
C GLN A 66 33.82 44.97 -31.21
N MET A 67 33.61 43.80 -30.61
CA MET A 67 34.57 43.15 -29.75
C MET A 67 35.85 42.76 -30.49
N SER A 68 35.72 42.16 -31.68
CA SER A 68 36.86 41.81 -32.53
C SER A 68 37.60 43.05 -32.99
N LYS A 69 36.87 44.12 -33.34
CA LYS A 69 37.42 45.41 -33.72
C LYS A 69 38.24 46.04 -32.59
N VAL A 70 37.77 46.03 -31.35
CA VAL A 70 38.53 46.55 -30.20
C VAL A 70 39.72 45.69 -29.86
N LEU A 71 39.59 44.36 -29.94
CA LEU A 71 40.74 43.49 -29.78
C LEU A 71 41.81 43.89 -30.81
N LEU A 72 41.47 43.93 -32.12
CA LEU A 72 42.36 44.37 -33.21
C LEU A 72 43.01 45.73 -32.96
N ILE A 73 42.26 46.73 -32.52
CA ILE A 73 42.80 48.06 -32.19
C ILE A 73 43.80 47.97 -31.03
N LEU A 74 43.47 47.24 -29.95
CA LEU A 74 44.41 46.99 -28.85
C LEU A 74 45.64 46.19 -29.32
N GLU A 75 45.51 45.41 -30.40
CA GLU A 75 46.58 44.63 -30.98
C GLU A 75 47.61 45.48 -31.71
N GLU A 76 47.13 46.39 -32.56
CA GLU A 76 47.94 47.31 -33.33
C GLU A 76 48.56 48.39 -32.44
N LEU A 77 47.81 48.93 -31.46
CA LEU A 77 48.36 49.88 -30.49
C LEU A 77 49.51 49.28 -29.67
N GLN A 78 49.44 47.98 -29.34
CA GLN A 78 50.52 47.30 -28.64
C GLN A 78 51.74 47.04 -29.53
N LYS A 79 51.57 46.82 -30.84
CA LYS A 79 52.71 46.69 -31.77
C LYS A 79 53.48 48.00 -31.88
N ASN A 80 52.79 49.12 -31.73
CA ASN A 80 53.35 50.47 -31.77
C ASN A 80 53.64 51.05 -30.37
N GLU A 81 53.85 50.21 -29.35
CA GLU A 81 53.98 50.62 -27.94
C GLU A 81 55.04 51.73 -27.72
N LYS A 82 56.15 51.70 -28.47
CA LYS A 82 57.24 52.70 -28.40
C LYS A 82 56.82 54.11 -28.81
N SER A 83 55.72 54.24 -29.58
CA SER A 83 55.16 55.52 -30.02
C SER A 83 54.11 56.09 -29.05
N LEU A 84 53.78 55.34 -27.99
CA LEU A 84 52.78 55.72 -26.99
C LEU A 84 53.44 56.26 -25.71
N SER A 85 52.78 57.21 -25.06
CA SER A 85 53.15 57.65 -23.71
C SER A 85 52.99 56.52 -22.69
N LEU A 86 53.75 56.57 -21.59
CA LEU A 86 53.66 55.58 -20.49
C LEU A 86 52.23 55.41 -19.96
N ALA A 87 51.46 56.49 -19.88
CA ALA A 87 50.05 56.46 -19.45
C ALA A 87 49.17 55.67 -20.43
N GLN A 88 49.35 55.86 -21.74
CA GLN A 88 48.62 55.12 -22.77
C GLN A 88 48.99 53.63 -22.76
N GLN A 89 50.27 53.31 -22.58
CA GLN A 89 50.73 51.92 -22.48
C GLN A 89 50.10 51.19 -21.28
N ALA A 90 50.07 51.85 -20.10
CA ALA A 90 49.44 51.32 -18.90
C ALA A 90 47.94 51.10 -19.09
N PHE A 91 47.24 52.07 -19.69
CA PHE A 91 45.82 51.96 -20.01
C PHE A 91 45.52 50.78 -20.94
N ILE A 92 46.25 50.63 -22.05
CA ILE A 92 46.04 49.54 -23.02
C ILE A 92 46.23 48.16 -22.36
N LYS A 93 47.26 47.99 -21.54
CA LYS A 93 47.50 46.74 -20.80
C LYS A 93 46.36 46.43 -19.83
N ALA A 94 45.91 47.42 -19.06
CA ALA A 94 44.81 47.26 -18.11
C ALA A 94 43.48 46.97 -18.80
N PHE A 95 43.16 47.72 -19.86
CA PHE A 95 41.91 47.57 -20.60
C PHE A 95 41.84 46.24 -21.34
N ARG A 96 42.94 45.77 -21.93
CA ARG A 96 43.02 44.44 -22.53
C ARG A 96 42.76 43.32 -21.52
N LEU A 97 43.32 43.45 -20.31
CA LEU A 97 43.07 42.50 -19.23
C LEU A 97 41.61 42.52 -18.78
N PHE A 98 41.03 43.72 -18.61
CA PHE A 98 39.64 43.91 -18.26
C PHE A 98 38.70 43.25 -19.27
N ILE A 99 38.87 43.55 -20.56
CA ILE A 99 38.04 43.01 -21.64
C ILE A 99 38.13 41.48 -21.71
N LYS A 100 39.33 40.90 -21.58
CA LYS A 100 39.49 39.44 -21.49
C LYS A 100 38.71 38.83 -20.33
N LYS A 101 38.81 39.42 -19.12
CA LYS A 101 38.07 38.95 -17.95
C LYS A 101 36.56 39.09 -18.13
N ALA A 102 36.10 40.21 -18.68
CA ALA A 102 34.68 40.49 -18.87
C ALA A 102 34.02 39.50 -19.85
N VAL A 103 34.71 39.11 -20.92
CA VAL A 103 34.25 38.04 -21.83
C VAL A 103 34.13 36.70 -21.11
N THR A 104 35.16 36.31 -20.35
CA THR A 104 35.16 35.06 -19.60
C THR A 104 34.01 35.03 -18.59
N HIS A 105 33.87 36.06 -17.77
CA HIS A 105 32.79 36.17 -16.79
C HIS A 105 31.41 36.13 -17.46
N ARG A 106 31.22 36.81 -18.58
CA ARG A 106 29.95 36.76 -19.29
C ARG A 106 29.61 35.35 -19.77
N LYS A 107 30.59 34.63 -20.34
CA LYS A 107 30.42 33.25 -20.78
C LYS A 107 30.03 32.37 -19.58
N GLU A 108 30.69 32.54 -18.45
CA GLU A 108 30.36 31.86 -17.19
C GLU A 108 28.95 32.21 -16.71
N CYS A 109 28.55 33.49 -16.74
CA CYS A 109 27.19 33.92 -16.40
C CYS A 109 26.13 33.28 -17.31
N TYR A 110 26.38 33.19 -18.63
CA TYR A 110 25.48 32.54 -19.56
C TYR A 110 25.33 31.05 -19.25
N ILE A 111 26.45 30.34 -19.07
CA ILE A 111 26.45 28.92 -18.71
C ILE A 111 25.73 28.69 -17.37
N ALA A 112 26.02 29.52 -16.36
CA ALA A 112 25.35 29.45 -15.06
C ALA A 112 23.85 29.72 -15.17
N GLY A 113 23.44 30.67 -16.02
CA GLY A 113 22.04 30.98 -16.29
C GLY A 113 21.29 29.79 -16.91
N VAL A 114 21.85 29.18 -17.96
CA VAL A 114 21.29 27.96 -18.57
C VAL A 114 21.21 26.84 -17.54
N LYS A 115 22.29 26.59 -16.79
CA LYS A 115 22.32 25.55 -15.76
C LYS A 115 21.29 25.79 -14.67
N LYS A 116 21.07 27.04 -14.25
CA LYS A 116 20.05 27.40 -13.27
C LYS A 116 18.65 27.03 -13.75
N VAL A 117 18.31 27.30 -15.02
CA VAL A 117 17.01 26.93 -15.60
C VAL A 117 16.82 25.41 -15.62
N GLU A 118 17.84 24.65 -16.05
CA GLU A 118 17.80 23.18 -16.03
C GLU A 118 17.61 22.62 -14.62
N LEU A 119 18.37 23.13 -13.64
CA LEU A 119 18.30 22.69 -12.25
C LEU A 119 16.96 23.03 -11.61
N ASN A 120 16.40 24.21 -11.91
CA ASN A 120 15.07 24.58 -11.44
C ASN A 120 13.99 23.65 -12.00
N ARG A 121 14.05 23.30 -13.29
CA ARG A 121 13.12 22.33 -13.87
C ARG A 121 13.23 20.97 -13.20
N ALA A 122 14.46 20.46 -13.02
CA ALA A 122 14.68 19.19 -12.34
C ALA A 122 14.20 19.20 -10.89
N LYS A 123 14.35 20.33 -10.17
CA LYS A 123 13.80 20.50 -8.83
C LYS A 123 12.27 20.38 -8.81
N GLU A 124 11.57 21.08 -9.72
CA GLU A 124 10.10 21.02 -9.79
C GLU A 124 9.62 19.61 -10.15
N ASP A 125 10.29 18.93 -11.09
CA ASP A 125 9.96 17.54 -11.46
C ASP A 125 10.10 16.58 -10.26
N ILE A 126 11.12 16.77 -9.41
CA ILE A 126 11.30 15.96 -8.20
C ILE A 126 10.22 16.29 -7.16
N LEU A 127 9.88 17.56 -6.96
CA LEU A 127 8.81 17.95 -6.03
C LEU A 127 7.47 17.34 -6.41
N LEU A 128 7.12 17.33 -7.70
CA LEU A 128 5.90 16.69 -8.20
C LEU A 128 5.90 15.18 -7.89
N LYS A 129 6.98 14.47 -8.22
CA LYS A 129 7.11 13.04 -7.92
C LYS A 129 7.05 12.73 -6.43
N LEU A 130 7.61 13.60 -5.59
CA LEU A 130 7.58 13.46 -4.14
C LEU A 130 6.14 13.59 -3.61
N GLN A 131 5.38 14.56 -4.13
CA GLN A 131 3.97 14.72 -3.78
C GLN A 131 3.13 13.52 -4.22
N GLU A 132 3.32 13.03 -5.44
CA GLU A 132 2.63 11.82 -5.95
C GLU A 132 2.95 10.59 -5.10
N THR A 133 4.21 10.43 -4.73
CA THR A 133 4.68 9.33 -3.86
C THR A 133 4.03 9.43 -2.47
N LYS A 134 3.97 10.62 -1.88
CA LYS A 134 3.34 10.85 -0.57
C LYS A 134 1.85 10.53 -0.57
N ASN A 135 1.13 10.97 -1.61
CA ASN A 135 -0.28 10.65 -1.77
C ASN A 135 -0.50 9.13 -1.92
N THR A 136 0.35 8.45 -2.70
CA THR A 136 0.29 7.00 -2.89
C THR A 136 0.58 6.26 -1.58
N GLN A 137 1.57 6.71 -0.81
CA GLN A 137 1.89 6.15 0.49
C GLN A 137 0.71 6.25 1.45
N GLU A 138 0.03 7.41 1.51
CA GLU A 138 -1.15 7.61 2.37
C GLU A 138 -2.31 6.68 1.98
N GLN A 139 -2.54 6.48 0.68
CA GLN A 139 -3.54 5.54 0.17
C GLN A 139 -3.22 4.10 0.57
N ILE A 140 -1.96 3.69 0.45
CA ILE A 140 -1.50 2.36 0.86
C ILE A 140 -1.68 2.18 2.37
N THR A 141 -1.25 3.15 3.18
CA THR A 141 -1.41 3.12 4.64
C THR A 141 -2.88 2.97 5.04
N THR A 142 -3.77 3.73 4.41
CA THR A 142 -5.22 3.63 4.65
C THR A 142 -5.77 2.26 4.25
N SER A 143 -5.33 1.73 3.10
CA SER A 143 -5.73 0.39 2.63
C SER A 143 -5.27 -0.72 3.57
N ILE A 144 -4.03 -0.65 4.08
CA ILE A 144 -3.50 -1.58 5.08
C ILE A 144 -4.31 -1.53 6.37
N PHE A 145 -4.62 -0.32 6.87
CA PHE A 145 -5.43 -0.15 8.07
C PHE A 145 -6.82 -0.78 7.92
N ASN A 146 -7.51 -0.51 6.80
CA ASN A 146 -8.81 -1.09 6.52
C ASN A 146 -8.76 -2.62 6.38
N ALA A 147 -7.75 -3.15 5.70
CA ALA A 147 -7.55 -4.59 5.58
C ALA A 147 -7.34 -5.25 6.95
N ASN A 148 -6.54 -4.64 7.83
CA ASN A 148 -6.31 -5.13 9.19
C ASN A 148 -7.60 -5.16 10.01
N ASN A 149 -8.41 -4.10 9.97
CA ASN A 149 -9.71 -4.09 10.65
C ASN A 149 -10.60 -5.22 10.14
N ARG A 150 -10.62 -5.44 8.81
CA ARG A 150 -11.41 -6.50 8.21
C ARG A 150 -10.94 -7.90 8.61
N VAL A 151 -9.63 -8.10 8.72
CA VAL A 151 -9.06 -9.35 9.24
C VAL A 151 -9.52 -9.60 10.68
N ILE A 152 -9.47 -8.59 11.54
CA ILE A 152 -9.92 -8.72 12.94
C ILE A 152 -11.41 -9.09 13.01
N GLU A 153 -12.27 -8.42 12.23
CA GLU A 153 -13.69 -8.73 12.14
C GLU A 153 -13.95 -10.17 11.68
N ILE A 154 -13.26 -10.59 10.62
CA ILE A 154 -13.40 -11.95 10.08
C ILE A 154 -12.94 -12.99 11.10
N SER A 155 -11.80 -12.78 11.76
CA SER A 155 -11.30 -13.69 12.80
C SER A 155 -12.31 -13.84 13.93
N SER A 156 -12.91 -12.74 14.41
CA SER A 156 -13.93 -12.80 15.45
C SER A 156 -15.18 -13.56 15.00
N CYS A 157 -15.59 -13.40 13.74
CA CYS A 157 -16.71 -14.16 13.17
C CYS A 157 -16.40 -15.67 13.09
N ILE A 158 -15.17 -16.03 12.71
CA ILE A 158 -14.72 -17.43 12.67
C ILE A 158 -14.80 -18.05 14.07
N GLU A 159 -14.26 -17.39 15.10
CA GLU A 159 -14.31 -17.87 16.48
C GLU A 159 -15.74 -18.13 16.96
N GLN A 160 -16.68 -17.22 16.66
CA GLN A 160 -18.09 -17.40 17.00
C GLN A 160 -18.73 -18.59 16.27
N LEU A 161 -18.42 -18.78 14.98
CA LEU A 161 -18.92 -19.91 14.20
C LEU A 161 -18.36 -21.25 14.69
N GLU A 162 -17.10 -21.29 15.09
CA GLU A 162 -16.47 -22.48 15.68
C GLU A 162 -17.14 -22.86 17.01
N GLU A 163 -17.45 -21.89 17.87
CA GLU A 163 -18.19 -22.13 19.12
C GLU A 163 -19.58 -22.68 18.84
N GLN A 164 -20.32 -22.09 17.90
CA GLN A 164 -21.65 -22.58 17.49
C GLN A 164 -21.58 -24.01 16.95
N LEU A 165 -20.56 -24.31 16.13
CA LEU A 165 -20.37 -25.65 15.58
C LEU A 165 -20.08 -26.69 16.68
N SER A 166 -19.32 -26.31 17.72
CA SER A 166 -19.05 -27.18 18.86
C SER A 166 -20.34 -27.54 19.60
N LYS A 167 -21.19 -26.54 19.90
CA LYS A 167 -22.48 -26.76 20.57
C LYS A 167 -23.40 -27.69 19.77
N LEU A 168 -23.47 -27.50 18.45
CA LEU A 168 -24.28 -28.36 17.58
C LEU A 168 -23.76 -29.81 17.52
N LYS A 169 -22.44 -30.03 17.62
CA LYS A 169 -21.86 -31.38 17.68
C LYS A 169 -22.25 -32.09 18.98
N GLU A 170 -22.21 -31.39 20.12
CA GLU A 170 -22.63 -31.92 21.42
C GLU A 170 -24.14 -32.25 21.43
N GLU A 171 -24.96 -31.36 20.87
CA GLU A 171 -26.41 -31.57 20.76
C GLU A 171 -26.73 -32.78 19.86
N ARG A 172 -26.04 -32.92 18.72
CA ARG A 172 -26.17 -34.10 17.85
C ARG A 172 -25.83 -35.38 18.59
N GLU A 173 -24.75 -35.41 19.38
CA GLU A 173 -24.37 -36.59 20.15
C GLU A 173 -25.41 -36.95 21.21
N THR A 174 -25.97 -35.94 21.87
CA THR A 174 -27.07 -36.11 22.82
C THR A 174 -28.29 -36.74 22.15
N PHE A 175 -28.70 -36.24 20.98
CA PHE A 175 -29.81 -36.83 20.23
C PHE A 175 -29.51 -38.24 19.75
N GLN A 176 -28.27 -38.53 19.33
CA GLN A 176 -27.89 -39.88 18.91
C GLN A 176 -28.02 -40.88 20.07
N LEU A 177 -27.62 -40.49 21.28
CA LEU A 177 -27.80 -41.33 22.48
C LEU A 177 -29.29 -41.55 22.79
N ALA A 178 -30.10 -40.50 22.70
CA ALA A 178 -31.55 -40.61 22.92
C ALA A 178 -32.23 -41.53 21.90
N ILE A 179 -31.82 -41.47 20.62
CA ILE A 179 -32.29 -42.38 19.57
C ILE A 179 -31.94 -43.83 19.94
N ASN A 180 -30.68 -44.11 20.28
CA ASN A 180 -30.22 -45.46 20.61
C ASN A 180 -30.97 -46.04 21.83
N GLU A 181 -31.20 -45.23 22.86
CA GLU A 181 -31.97 -45.66 24.04
C GLU A 181 -33.45 -45.89 23.69
N GLY A 182 -34.05 -45.01 22.88
CA GLY A 182 -35.42 -45.20 22.38
C GLY A 182 -35.59 -46.48 21.56
N GLU A 183 -34.60 -46.82 20.72
CA GLU A 183 -34.60 -48.07 19.96
C GLU A 183 -34.54 -49.31 20.86
N LYS A 184 -33.72 -49.26 21.91
CA LYS A 184 -33.62 -50.33 22.91
C LYS A 184 -34.95 -50.53 23.64
N GLN A 185 -35.56 -49.45 24.11
CA GLN A 185 -36.86 -49.49 24.80
C GLN A 185 -37.96 -50.02 23.88
N ARG A 186 -37.96 -49.61 22.61
CA ARG A 186 -38.90 -50.13 21.59
C ARG A 186 -38.78 -51.64 21.43
N GLU A 187 -37.57 -52.18 21.36
CA GLU A 187 -37.38 -53.63 21.21
C GLU A 187 -37.78 -54.39 22.49
N THR A 188 -37.52 -53.83 23.67
CA THR A 188 -38.01 -54.40 24.94
C THR A 188 -39.53 -54.48 24.96
N LEU A 189 -40.23 -53.38 24.65
CA LEU A 189 -41.70 -53.35 24.62
C LEU A 189 -42.29 -54.34 23.61
N LYS A 190 -41.64 -54.50 22.46
CA LYS A 190 -42.06 -55.47 21.45
C LYS A 190 -41.93 -56.90 21.97
N ASN A 191 -40.83 -57.23 22.65
CA ASN A 191 -40.63 -58.54 23.25
C ASN A 191 -41.63 -58.81 24.38
N ASP A 192 -41.86 -57.84 25.26
CA ASP A 192 -42.84 -57.95 26.35
C ASP A 192 -44.26 -58.15 25.80
N SER A 193 -44.63 -57.41 24.75
CA SER A 193 -45.92 -57.57 24.07
C SER A 193 -46.11 -58.97 23.48
N ILE A 194 -45.05 -59.56 22.89
CA ILE A 194 -45.08 -60.95 22.42
C ILE A 194 -45.32 -61.91 23.59
N VAL A 195 -44.63 -61.73 24.72
CA VAL A 195 -44.81 -62.58 25.91
C VAL A 195 -46.24 -62.47 26.44
N TRP A 196 -46.77 -61.26 26.59
CA TRP A 196 -48.14 -61.04 27.04
C TRP A 196 -49.17 -61.62 26.08
N ALA A 197 -48.94 -61.55 24.76
CA ALA A 197 -49.82 -62.16 23.78
C ALA A 197 -49.89 -63.70 23.94
N HIS A 198 -48.76 -64.36 24.23
CA HIS A 198 -48.73 -65.79 24.52
C HIS A 198 -49.45 -66.11 25.84
N GLN A 199 -49.16 -65.37 26.90
CA GLN A 199 -49.82 -65.55 28.21
C GLN A 199 -51.34 -65.36 28.12
N ALA A 200 -51.79 -64.33 27.40
CA ALA A 200 -53.21 -64.06 27.19
C ALA A 200 -53.88 -65.19 26.41
N LYS A 201 -53.21 -65.73 25.39
CA LYS A 201 -53.70 -66.89 24.64
C LYS A 201 -53.89 -68.10 25.56
N ASP A 202 -52.87 -68.47 26.33
CA ASP A 202 -52.92 -69.62 27.23
C ASP A 202 -54.02 -69.46 28.29
N LEU A 203 -54.12 -68.27 28.90
CA LEU A 203 -55.17 -67.94 29.86
C LEU A 203 -56.58 -68.10 29.28
N VAL A 204 -56.80 -67.66 28.03
CA VAL A 204 -58.11 -67.80 27.36
C VAL A 204 -58.45 -69.28 27.12
N PHE A 205 -57.47 -70.11 26.75
CA PHE A 205 -57.68 -71.55 26.60
C PHE A 205 -58.02 -72.22 27.94
N ASP A 206 -57.24 -71.95 28.98
CA ASP A 206 -57.46 -72.50 30.33
C ASP A 206 -58.83 -72.07 30.88
N LEU A 207 -59.20 -70.80 30.70
CA LEU A 207 -60.49 -70.28 31.13
C LEU A 207 -61.65 -70.98 30.41
N ALA A 208 -61.57 -71.14 29.09
CA ALA A 208 -62.60 -71.83 28.32
C ALA A 208 -62.75 -73.31 28.73
N GLU A 209 -61.65 -74.00 29.03
CA GLU A 209 -61.69 -75.38 29.53
C GLU A 209 -62.38 -75.48 30.90
N ILE A 210 -62.03 -74.58 31.83
CA ILE A 210 -62.62 -74.55 33.17
C ILE A 210 -64.10 -74.14 33.11
N GLU A 211 -64.47 -73.15 32.30
CA GLU A 211 -65.87 -72.76 32.09
C GLU A 211 -66.71 -73.93 31.56
N ALA A 212 -66.17 -74.70 30.59
CA ALA A 212 -66.83 -75.90 30.10
C ALA A 212 -66.99 -76.97 31.21
N LYS A 213 -65.96 -77.20 32.02
CA LYS A 213 -66.02 -78.12 33.17
C LYS A 213 -67.03 -77.66 34.22
N VAL A 214 -67.04 -76.38 34.59
CA VAL A 214 -68.00 -75.80 35.55
C VAL A 214 -69.43 -75.98 35.05
N LYS A 215 -69.68 -75.75 33.76
CA LYS A 215 -70.99 -75.98 33.16
C LYS A 215 -71.42 -77.44 33.27
N ILE A 216 -70.57 -78.38 32.86
CA ILE A 216 -70.87 -79.83 32.91
C ILE A 216 -71.13 -80.28 34.35
N LEU A 217 -70.27 -79.88 35.30
CA LEU A 217 -70.43 -80.25 36.71
C LEU A 217 -71.67 -79.62 37.33
N GLY A 218 -72.03 -78.39 36.93
CA GLY A 218 -73.27 -77.74 37.34
C GLY A 218 -74.51 -78.50 36.84
N GLU A 219 -74.53 -78.89 35.56
CA GLU A 219 -75.60 -79.71 34.97
C GLU A 219 -75.71 -81.08 35.67
N GLN A 220 -74.58 -81.74 35.96
CA GLN A 220 -74.57 -83.00 36.70
C GLN A 220 -75.07 -82.84 38.14
N HIS A 221 -74.69 -81.76 38.83
CA HIS A 221 -75.12 -81.51 40.20
C HIS A 221 -76.64 -81.30 40.31
N GLU A 222 -77.25 -80.60 39.36
CA GLU A 222 -78.72 -80.48 39.29
C GLU A 222 -79.39 -81.83 38.98
N ALA A 223 -78.83 -82.63 38.07
CA ALA A 223 -79.32 -83.99 37.82
C ALA A 223 -79.22 -84.90 39.07
N ASP A 224 -78.13 -84.80 39.84
CA ASP A 224 -77.94 -85.54 41.08
C ASP A 224 -78.95 -85.10 42.16
N LYS A 225 -79.26 -83.80 42.26
CA LYS A 225 -80.33 -83.28 43.13
C LYS A 225 -81.69 -83.86 42.76
N ASP A 226 -82.04 -83.83 41.47
CA ASP A 226 -83.30 -84.38 40.97
C ASP A 226 -83.39 -85.89 41.24
N ALA A 227 -82.32 -86.63 40.98
CA ALA A 227 -82.23 -88.07 41.27
C ALA A 227 -82.38 -88.36 42.77
N TYR A 228 -81.78 -87.54 43.64
CA TYR A 228 -81.93 -87.67 45.09
C TYR A 228 -83.37 -87.41 45.56
N VAL A 229 -84.05 -86.41 44.98
CA VAL A 229 -85.48 -86.15 45.25
C VAL A 229 -86.33 -87.36 44.85
N GLN A 230 -86.10 -87.92 43.66
CA GLN A 230 -86.79 -89.13 43.19
C GLN A 230 -86.51 -90.35 44.09
N PHE A 231 -85.25 -90.56 44.50
CA PHE A 231 -84.87 -91.64 45.41
C PHE A 231 -85.50 -91.49 46.79
N ARG A 232 -85.58 -90.26 47.32
CA ARG A 232 -86.27 -89.99 48.59
C ARG A 232 -87.76 -90.30 48.48
N ALA A 233 -88.39 -90.03 47.34
CA ALA A 233 -89.80 -90.31 47.09
C ALA A 233 -90.11 -91.82 46.93
N SER A 234 -89.11 -92.66 46.65
CA SER A 234 -89.30 -94.11 46.45
C SER A 234 -89.10 -94.97 47.73
N PHE A 235 -88.82 -94.34 48.87
CA PHE A 235 -88.67 -95.05 50.16
C PHE A 235 -90.02 -95.62 50.64
N PRO A 236 -90.10 -96.90 51.04
CA PRO A 236 -91.36 -97.57 51.32
C PRO A 236 -91.81 -97.36 52.78
N PHE A 237 -92.45 -96.23 53.04
CA PHE A 237 -93.50 -96.09 54.04
C PHE A 237 -94.67 -95.33 53.43
#